data_AF-A0A2J6MKB5-F1
#
_entry.id   AF-A0A2J6MKB5-F1
#
_cell.length_a   1.000
_cell.length_b   1.000
_cell.length_c   1.000
_cell.angle_alpha   90.00
_cell.angle_beta   90.00
_cell.angle_gamma   90.00
#
_symmetry.space_group_name_H-M   'P 1'
#
loop_
_entity.id
_entity.type
_entity.pdbx_description
1 polymer ?
#
loop_
_entity_poly.entity_id
_entity_poly.type
_entity_poly.pdbx_seq_one_letter_code
_entity_poly.pdbx_strand_id
1 'polypeptide(L)'
;MNLSHPEQYFAPLLSAMETGGQIELHAQDDDVDEIPPTISYPSNLLIIGTVNMDETTHGLSDKVLDRAAVIEFWDIDTESYPAWETSGLDAAHVAQLRLLIKQLGNTLSSARLHFGWRTVGDIIGYVRAALAGGAIEFLEAVDQAIYAKVLPKIRGEDGDRLRLVLTDTARLLGEAKCVVSQHKVTQLSDDLARLGSVRFWR
;
A
#
# COMPACT_ATOMS: atom_id res chain seq x y z
N MET A 1 -13.65 4.65 12.82
CA MET A 1 -13.75 3.76 11.65
C MET A 1 -14.95 4.24 10.85
N ASN A 2 -14.74 4.84 9.67
CA ASN A 2 -15.86 5.31 8.86
C ASN A 2 -16.42 4.10 8.11
N LEU A 3 -17.47 3.51 8.67
CA LEU A 3 -18.16 2.32 8.16
C LEU A 3 -19.25 2.67 7.13
N SER A 4 -19.48 3.97 6.89
CA SER A 4 -20.53 4.40 5.97
C SER A 4 -20.07 4.24 4.53
N HIS A 5 -20.85 3.51 3.75
CA HIS A 5 -20.71 3.40 2.31
C HIS A 5 -20.67 4.79 1.66
N PRO A 6 -19.69 5.08 0.78
CA PRO A 6 -19.64 6.35 0.06
C PRO A 6 -20.95 6.71 -0.61
N GLU A 7 -21.66 5.74 -1.20
CA GLU A 7 -22.97 5.98 -1.79
C GLU A 7 -24.02 6.54 -0.83
N GLN A 8 -23.98 6.23 0.48
CA GLN A 8 -25.05 6.63 1.41
C GLN A 8 -25.09 8.14 1.64
N TYR A 9 -23.93 8.80 1.66
CA TYR A 9 -23.85 10.25 1.82
C TYR A 9 -23.60 10.98 0.50
N PHE A 10 -23.07 10.30 -0.51
CA PHE A 10 -22.67 10.92 -1.77
C PHE A 10 -23.71 10.79 -2.89
N ALA A 11 -24.70 9.89 -2.75
CA ALA A 11 -25.73 9.70 -3.76
C ALA A 11 -26.54 10.97 -4.11
N PRO A 12 -26.98 11.82 -3.15
CA PRO A 12 -27.71 13.04 -3.50
C PRO A 12 -26.88 13.96 -4.38
N LEU A 13 -25.58 14.06 -4.09
CA LEU A 13 -24.67 14.91 -4.82
C LEU A 13 -24.35 14.36 -6.21
N LEU A 14 -24.13 13.05 -6.34
CA LEU A 14 -23.99 12.39 -7.65
C LEU A 14 -25.24 12.53 -8.51
N SER A 15 -26.42 12.45 -7.90
CA SER A 15 -27.70 12.63 -8.60
C SER A 15 -27.89 14.06 -9.10
N ALA A 16 -27.58 15.06 -8.25
CA ALA A 16 -27.62 16.47 -8.65
C ALA A 16 -26.61 16.78 -9.77
N MET A 17 -25.41 16.20 -9.72
CA MET A 17 -24.39 16.33 -10.75
C MET A 17 -24.86 15.81 -12.13
N GLU A 18 -25.53 14.65 -12.15
CA GLU A 18 -26.02 14.03 -13.39
C GLU A 18 -27.23 14.76 -13.99
N THR A 19 -28.15 15.19 -13.13
CA THR A 19 -29.42 15.80 -13.56
C THR A 19 -29.33 17.33 -13.74
N GLY A 20 -28.23 17.95 -13.27
CA GLY A 20 -28.17 19.40 -13.08
C GLY A 20 -29.11 19.90 -11.99
N GLY A 21 -29.52 19.01 -11.08
CA GLY A 21 -30.50 19.25 -10.03
C GLY A 21 -29.97 20.07 -8.85
N GLN A 22 -30.81 20.17 -7.83
CA GLN A 22 -30.49 20.82 -6.56
C GLN A 22 -29.88 19.80 -5.59
N ILE A 23 -28.85 20.21 -4.85
CA ILE A 23 -28.29 19.49 -3.71
C ILE A 23 -29.07 19.95 -2.47
N GLU A 24 -29.64 19.02 -1.73
CA GLU A 24 -30.31 19.29 -0.45
C GLU A 24 -29.27 19.40 0.68
N LEU A 25 -29.29 20.53 1.40
CA LEU A 25 -28.39 20.82 2.52
C LEU A 25 -29.08 20.56 3.86
N HIS A 26 -30.37 20.92 3.97
CA HIS A 26 -31.20 20.65 5.15
C HIS A 26 -32.70 20.65 4.82
N ALA A 27 -33.49 20.04 5.70
CA ALA A 27 -34.93 19.87 5.53
C ALA A 27 -35.82 21.04 6.04
N GLN A 28 -35.22 22.14 6.50
CA GLN A 28 -35.98 23.35 6.87
C GLN A 28 -36.43 24.11 5.62
N ASP A 29 -37.58 24.78 5.66
CA ASP A 29 -38.10 25.56 4.52
C ASP A 29 -37.36 26.90 4.34
N ASP A 30 -36.85 27.47 5.44
CA ASP A 30 -36.13 28.74 5.49
C ASP A 30 -34.64 28.53 5.74
N ASP A 31 -33.84 29.55 5.45
CA ASP A 31 -32.40 29.56 5.70
C ASP A 31 -32.08 29.34 7.18
N VAL A 32 -31.14 28.44 7.46
CA VAL A 32 -30.60 28.20 8.79
C VAL A 32 -29.19 28.78 8.85
N ASP A 33 -28.97 29.80 9.68
CA ASP A 33 -27.67 30.46 9.81
C ASP A 33 -27.06 30.90 8.45
N GLU A 34 -27.88 31.52 7.58
CA GLU A 34 -27.52 31.96 6.22
C GLU A 34 -27.26 30.83 5.20
N ILE A 35 -27.51 29.57 5.60
CA ILE A 35 -27.41 28.41 4.71
C ILE A 35 -28.79 28.15 4.11
N PRO A 36 -28.95 28.16 2.77
CA PRO A 36 -30.22 27.82 2.14
C PRO A 36 -30.50 26.32 2.21
N PRO A 37 -31.78 25.91 2.09
CA PRO A 37 -32.16 24.50 2.11
C PRO A 37 -31.58 23.69 0.97
N THR A 38 -31.43 24.32 -0.20
CA THR A 38 -30.90 23.68 -1.40
C THR A 38 -29.98 24.60 -2.19
N ILE A 39 -29.02 24.01 -2.90
CA ILE A 39 -28.16 24.73 -3.84
C ILE A 39 -28.12 24.02 -5.19
N SER A 40 -28.09 24.76 -6.30
CA SER A 40 -27.84 24.14 -7.61
C SER A 40 -26.42 23.60 -7.69
N TYR A 41 -26.21 22.48 -8.39
CA TYR A 41 -24.87 21.96 -8.60
C TYR A 41 -23.98 22.99 -9.33
N PRO A 42 -22.88 23.48 -8.73
CA PRO A 42 -22.05 24.51 -9.36
C PRO A 42 -21.30 23.95 -10.58
N SER A 43 -21.32 24.68 -11.70
CA SER A 43 -20.67 24.25 -12.96
C SER A 43 -19.14 24.17 -12.87
N ASN A 44 -18.54 24.75 -11.84
CA ASN A 44 -17.11 24.77 -11.56
C ASN A 44 -16.71 23.86 -10.38
N LEU A 45 -17.61 23.01 -9.88
CA LEU A 45 -17.31 22.08 -8.79
C LEU A 45 -16.77 20.75 -9.34
N LEU A 46 -15.51 20.45 -8.98
CA LEU A 46 -14.87 19.16 -9.20
C LEU A 46 -14.60 18.50 -7.85
N ILE A 47 -14.93 17.21 -7.73
CA ILE A 47 -14.66 16.43 -6.53
C ILE A 47 -13.65 15.33 -6.87
N ILE A 48 -12.58 15.28 -6.08
CA ILE A 48 -11.52 14.28 -6.18
C ILE A 48 -11.41 13.62 -4.81
N GLY A 49 -11.37 12.29 -4.79
CA GLY A 49 -11.19 11.51 -3.59
C GLY A 49 -10.19 10.38 -3.81
N THR A 50 -9.65 9.87 -2.71
CA THR A 50 -8.82 8.66 -2.71
C THR A 50 -9.47 7.63 -1.80
N VAL A 51 -9.62 6.40 -2.29
CA VAL A 51 -10.08 5.27 -1.49
C VAL A 51 -8.96 4.24 -1.39
N ASN A 52 -8.70 3.75 -0.17
CA ASN A 52 -7.85 2.59 -0.01
C ASN A 52 -8.69 1.37 -0.35
N MET A 53 -8.23 0.56 -1.30
CA MET A 53 -8.87 -0.71 -1.64
C MET A 53 -8.19 -1.82 -0.82
N ASP A 54 -8.63 -2.02 0.42
CA ASP A 54 -8.16 -3.12 1.27
C ASP A 54 -9.32 -4.05 1.71
N GLU A 55 -8.98 -5.19 2.31
CA GLU A 55 -9.94 -6.20 2.83
C GLU A 55 -10.98 -5.61 3.80
N THR A 56 -10.79 -4.40 4.32
CA THR A 56 -11.65 -3.77 5.33
C THR A 56 -12.55 -2.66 4.79
N THR A 57 -12.42 -2.32 3.51
CA THR A 57 -13.27 -1.34 2.82
C THR A 57 -14.36 -1.99 2.00
N HIS A 58 -15.60 -1.53 2.17
CA HIS A 58 -16.66 -1.83 1.21
C HIS A 58 -16.24 -1.29 -0.17
N GLY A 59 -16.34 -2.14 -1.19
CA GLY A 59 -16.09 -1.72 -2.57
C GLY A 59 -17.03 -0.58 -2.97
N LEU A 60 -16.59 0.26 -3.91
CA LEU A 60 -17.44 1.28 -4.50
C LEU A 60 -18.60 0.62 -5.25
N SER A 61 -19.82 1.11 -5.04
CA SER A 61 -20.99 0.62 -5.77
C SER A 61 -20.95 1.04 -7.26
N ASP A 62 -21.61 0.25 -8.11
CA ASP A 62 -21.72 0.54 -9.56
C ASP A 62 -22.24 1.97 -9.82
N LYS A 63 -23.16 2.47 -8.99
CA LYS A 63 -23.69 3.84 -9.10
C LYS A 63 -22.62 4.92 -9.02
N VAL A 64 -21.61 4.71 -8.18
CA VAL A 64 -20.47 5.62 -8.00
C VAL A 64 -19.49 5.42 -9.16
N LEU A 65 -19.18 4.17 -9.51
CA LEU A 65 -18.23 3.83 -10.58
C LEU A 65 -18.69 4.33 -11.95
N ASP A 66 -19.99 4.27 -12.24
CA ASP A 66 -20.57 4.80 -13.50
C ASP A 66 -20.37 6.31 -13.68
N ARG A 67 -20.15 7.05 -12.58
CA ARG A 67 -20.09 8.52 -12.53
C ARG A 67 -18.72 9.07 -12.13
N ALA A 68 -17.74 8.20 -11.90
CA ALA A 68 -16.40 8.56 -11.48
C ALA A 68 -15.36 8.10 -12.49
N ALA A 69 -14.35 8.94 -12.74
CA ALA A 69 -13.11 8.47 -13.34
C ALA A 69 -12.24 7.85 -12.25
N VAL A 70 -11.96 6.56 -12.34
CA VAL A 70 -11.11 5.85 -11.37
C VAL A 70 -9.69 5.73 -11.92
N ILE A 71 -8.73 6.20 -11.13
CA ILE A 71 -7.30 5.99 -11.40
C ILE A 71 -6.78 5.05 -10.32
N GLU A 72 -6.32 3.88 -10.75
CA GLU A 72 -5.79 2.87 -9.85
C GLU A 72 -4.27 3.01 -9.69
N PHE A 73 -3.80 2.89 -8.45
CA PHE A 73 -2.37 2.96 -8.10
C PHE A 73 -1.91 1.62 -7.51
N TRP A 74 -1.75 0.61 -8.37
CA TRP A 74 -1.29 -0.73 -7.95
C TRP A 74 0.19 -0.97 -8.17
N ASP A 75 0.75 -0.41 -9.25
CA ASP A 75 2.14 -0.63 -9.61
C ASP A 75 2.98 0.55 -9.11
N ILE A 76 3.92 0.26 -8.21
CA ILE A 76 4.82 1.25 -7.66
C ILE A 76 6.22 0.82 -8.02
N ASP A 77 6.83 1.58 -8.92
CA ASP A 77 8.24 1.41 -9.22
C ASP A 77 9.09 1.89 -8.04
N THR A 78 9.61 0.95 -7.28
CA THR A 78 10.51 1.20 -6.15
C THR A 78 11.85 1.78 -6.59
N GLU A 79 12.26 1.59 -7.85
CA GLU A 79 13.47 2.18 -8.41
C GLU A 79 13.34 3.69 -8.61
N SER A 80 12.12 4.17 -8.85
CA SER A 80 11.78 5.59 -9.02
C SER A 80 11.56 6.35 -7.70
N TYR A 81 11.91 5.75 -6.55
CA TYR A 81 11.79 6.44 -5.26
C TYR A 81 12.65 7.72 -5.23
N PRO A 82 12.06 8.91 -4.99
CA PRO A 82 12.75 10.18 -5.24
C PRO A 82 13.88 10.49 -4.26
N ALA A 83 13.89 9.85 -3.08
CA ALA A 83 14.88 10.14 -2.04
C ALA A 83 16.02 9.11 -1.97
N TRP A 84 16.28 8.35 -3.05
CA TRP A 84 17.47 7.48 -3.12
C TRP A 84 18.77 8.29 -2.96
N GLU A 85 18.92 9.36 -3.73
CA GLU A 85 20.15 10.19 -3.74
C GLU A 85 20.28 11.09 -2.51
N THR A 86 19.16 11.44 -1.86
CA THR A 86 19.13 12.29 -0.66
C THR A 86 18.93 11.49 0.63
N SER A 87 19.11 10.16 0.54
CA SER A 87 18.89 9.23 1.66
C SER A 87 19.82 9.47 2.84
N GLY A 88 21.04 9.98 2.59
CA GLY A 88 22.10 10.14 3.59
C GLY A 88 22.89 8.84 3.85
N LEU A 89 22.74 7.84 2.98
CA LEU A 89 23.57 6.64 2.93
C LEU A 89 24.69 6.80 1.90
N ASP A 90 25.78 6.04 2.05
CA ASP A 90 26.86 6.01 1.05
C ASP A 90 26.35 5.48 -0.30
N ALA A 91 26.92 5.97 -1.40
CA ALA A 91 26.50 5.61 -2.76
C ALA A 91 26.51 4.09 -3.03
N ALA A 92 27.49 3.36 -2.47
CA ALA A 92 27.57 1.90 -2.58
C ALA A 92 26.40 1.21 -1.84
N HIS A 93 26.07 1.68 -0.63
CA HIS A 93 24.95 1.19 0.16
C HIS A 93 23.61 1.48 -0.53
N VAL A 94 23.45 2.68 -1.11
CA VAL A 94 22.27 3.05 -1.91
C VAL A 94 22.12 2.12 -3.12
N ALA A 95 23.18 1.90 -3.89
CA ALA A 95 23.13 1.04 -5.07
C ALA A 95 22.74 -0.40 -4.71
N GLN A 96 23.33 -0.95 -3.64
CA GLN A 96 23.03 -2.30 -3.18
C GLN A 96 21.60 -2.43 -2.66
N LEU A 97 21.14 -1.48 -1.83
CA LEU A 97 19.78 -1.49 -1.28
C LEU A 97 18.74 -1.31 -2.38
N ARG A 98 18.97 -0.38 -3.32
CA ARG A 98 18.07 -0.11 -4.45
C ARG A 98 17.86 -1.35 -5.32
N LEU A 99 18.95 -2.08 -5.63
CA LEU A 99 18.87 -3.32 -6.40
C LEU A 99 18.03 -4.39 -5.68
N LEU A 100 18.31 -4.61 -4.38
CA LEU A 100 17.59 -5.60 -3.58
C LEU A 100 16.09 -5.25 -3.45
N ILE A 101 15.77 -3.99 -3.19
CA ILE A 101 14.40 -3.50 -3.07
C ILE A 101 13.64 -3.66 -4.39
N LYS A 102 14.27 -3.36 -5.53
CA LYS A 102 13.68 -3.58 -6.86
C LYS A 102 13.38 -5.05 -7.10
N GLN A 103 14.33 -5.93 -6.81
CA GLN A 103 14.16 -7.37 -6.99
C GLN A 103 13.04 -7.92 -6.08
N LEU A 104 13.03 -7.55 -4.79
CA LEU A 104 11.96 -7.94 -3.86
C LEU A 104 10.59 -7.42 -4.30
N GLY A 105 10.51 -6.16 -4.74
CA GLY A 105 9.28 -5.57 -5.26
C GLY A 105 8.72 -6.36 -6.45
N ASN A 106 9.58 -6.70 -7.41
CA ASN A 106 9.21 -7.49 -8.60
C ASN A 106 8.81 -8.92 -8.25
N THR A 107 9.49 -9.57 -7.30
CA THR A 107 9.11 -10.92 -6.87
C THR A 107 7.74 -10.91 -6.20
N LEU A 108 7.50 -10.00 -5.26
CA LEU A 108 6.26 -9.93 -4.49
C LEU A 108 5.06 -9.44 -5.31
N SER A 109 5.28 -8.60 -6.33
CA SER A 109 4.20 -8.07 -7.18
C SER A 109 3.45 -9.17 -7.94
N SER A 110 4.13 -10.28 -8.27
CA SER A 110 3.53 -11.43 -8.97
C SER A 110 2.38 -12.11 -8.19
N ALA A 111 2.35 -11.96 -6.86
CA ALA A 111 1.27 -12.41 -5.99
C ALA A 111 0.44 -11.25 -5.39
N ARG A 112 0.54 -10.03 -5.96
CA ARG A 112 -0.09 -8.80 -5.43
C ARG A 112 0.34 -8.44 -4.00
N LEU A 113 1.56 -8.82 -3.61
CA LEU A 113 2.16 -8.53 -2.29
C LEU A 113 3.18 -7.38 -2.35
N HIS A 114 3.05 -6.50 -3.36
CA HIS A 114 3.95 -5.37 -3.58
C HIS A 114 3.95 -4.39 -2.39
N PHE A 115 4.96 -3.52 -2.37
CA PHE A 115 5.08 -2.48 -1.35
C PHE A 115 5.49 -1.15 -1.98
N GLY A 116 4.98 -0.06 -1.43
CA GLY A 116 5.22 1.27 -1.96
C GLY A 116 6.41 1.99 -1.33
N TRP A 117 6.63 3.21 -1.81
CA TRP A 117 7.69 4.13 -1.37
C TRP A 117 7.75 4.41 0.14
N ARG A 118 6.63 4.33 0.86
CA ARG A 118 6.63 4.43 2.33
C ARG A 118 7.50 3.33 2.97
N THR A 119 7.41 2.11 2.44
CA THR A 119 8.21 0.98 2.93
C THR A 119 9.69 1.18 2.61
N VAL A 120 10.00 1.70 1.41
CA VAL A 120 11.37 2.04 0.99
C VAL A 120 11.96 3.11 1.91
N GLY A 121 11.22 4.19 2.18
CA GLY A 121 11.62 5.26 3.09
C GLY A 121 11.86 4.77 4.53
N ASP A 122 10.98 3.91 5.04
CA ASP A 122 11.13 3.28 6.36
C ASP A 122 12.41 2.44 6.46
N ILE A 123 12.72 1.66 5.42
CA ILE A 123 13.92 0.81 5.36
C ILE A 123 15.18 1.69 5.32
N ILE A 124 15.22 2.70 4.44
CA ILE A 124 16.33 3.65 4.37
C ILE A 124 16.52 4.36 5.72
N GLY A 125 15.43 4.84 6.31
CA GLY A 125 15.45 5.53 7.60
C GLY A 125 16.01 4.67 8.72
N TYR A 126 15.60 3.39 8.76
CA TYR A 126 16.12 2.42 9.71
C TYR A 126 17.60 2.14 9.49
N VAL A 127 18.01 1.80 8.26
CA VAL A 127 19.41 1.48 7.93
C VAL A 127 20.32 2.67 8.25
N ARG A 128 19.91 3.88 7.92
CA ARG A 128 20.66 5.11 8.25
C ARG A 128 20.82 5.28 9.75
N ALA A 129 19.74 5.12 10.52
CA ALA A 129 19.78 5.24 11.98
C ALA A 129 20.67 4.16 12.62
N ALA A 130 20.60 2.92 12.12
CA ALA A 130 21.42 1.81 12.58
C ALA A 130 22.91 2.05 12.34
N LEU A 131 23.29 2.50 11.14
CA LEU A 131 24.67 2.84 10.80
C LEU A 131 25.19 4.03 11.62
N ALA A 132 24.37 5.05 11.83
CA ALA A 132 24.73 6.18 12.68
C ALA A 132 24.95 5.79 14.15
N GLY A 133 24.22 4.77 14.63
CA GLY A 133 24.41 4.19 15.95
C GLY A 133 25.67 3.32 16.08
N GLY A 134 26.19 2.78 14.97
CA GLY A 134 27.41 1.97 14.92
C GLY A 134 27.33 0.60 15.60
N ALA A 135 26.12 0.16 16.00
CA ALA A 135 25.92 -1.09 16.73
C ALA A 135 25.81 -2.32 15.82
N ILE A 136 25.37 -2.13 14.58
CA ILE A 136 25.20 -3.20 13.59
C ILE A 136 25.69 -2.72 12.22
N GLU A 137 26.16 -3.68 11.43
CA GLU A 137 26.69 -3.44 10.07
C GLU A 137 25.55 -3.26 9.05
N PHE A 138 25.88 -2.70 7.88
CA PHE A 138 24.92 -2.40 6.82
C PHE A 138 24.03 -3.60 6.44
N LEU A 139 24.64 -4.76 6.17
CA LEU A 139 23.90 -5.97 5.77
C LEU A 139 22.93 -6.44 6.86
N GLU A 140 23.34 -6.36 8.12
CA GLU A 140 22.50 -6.74 9.24
C GLU A 140 21.33 -5.76 9.42
N ALA A 141 21.59 -4.47 9.28
CA ALA A 141 20.54 -3.45 9.30
C ALA A 141 19.52 -3.64 8.16
N VAL A 142 19.99 -3.98 6.96
CA VAL A 142 19.13 -4.26 5.80
C VAL A 142 18.27 -5.50 6.05
N ASP A 143 18.86 -6.59 6.56
CA ASP A 143 18.13 -7.82 6.88
C ASP A 143 17.03 -7.56 7.93
N GLN A 144 17.36 -6.86 9.02
CA GLN A 144 16.38 -6.50 10.05
C GLN A 144 15.26 -5.60 9.50
N ALA A 145 15.59 -4.65 8.62
CA ALA A 145 14.61 -3.78 7.99
C ALA A 145 13.66 -4.55 7.06
N ILE A 146 14.18 -5.47 6.24
CA ILE A 146 13.39 -6.33 5.36
C ILE A 146 12.47 -7.23 6.18
N TYR A 147 13.01 -7.89 7.21
CA TYR A 147 12.26 -8.71 8.13
C TYR A 147 11.09 -7.95 8.75
N ALA A 148 11.32 -6.71 9.19
CA ALA A 148 10.32 -5.92 9.89
C ALA A 148 9.31 -5.20 8.98
N LYS A 149 9.68 -4.86 7.73
CA LYS A 149 8.88 -3.96 6.87
C LYS A 149 8.34 -4.63 5.60
N VAL A 150 9.03 -5.63 5.08
CA VAL A 150 8.66 -6.31 3.82
C VAL A 150 7.96 -7.63 4.11
N LEU A 151 8.59 -8.52 4.88
CA LEU A 151 8.05 -9.86 5.14
C LEU A 151 6.65 -9.89 5.81
N PRO A 152 6.24 -8.92 6.65
CA PRO A 152 4.89 -8.91 7.20
C PRO A 152 3.78 -8.78 6.15
N LYS A 153 4.13 -8.38 4.93
CA LYS A 153 3.19 -8.29 3.81
C LYS A 153 2.88 -9.66 3.21
N ILE A 154 3.77 -10.65 3.39
CA ILE A 154 3.58 -12.01 2.89
C ILE A 154 2.49 -12.70 3.72
N ARG A 155 1.32 -12.85 3.08
CA ARG A 155 0.15 -13.53 3.61
C ARG A 155 -0.67 -14.10 2.48
N GLY A 156 -1.43 -15.13 2.77
CA GLY A 156 -2.35 -15.71 1.79
C GLY A 156 -2.61 -17.18 2.04
N GLU A 157 -3.44 -17.74 1.17
CA GLU A 157 -3.74 -19.16 1.11
C GLU A 157 -2.83 -19.86 0.12
N ASP A 158 -2.77 -21.18 0.24
CA ASP A 158 -1.93 -22.01 -0.60
C ASP A 158 -2.34 -21.95 -2.07
N GLY A 159 -1.34 -21.71 -2.92
CA GLY A 159 -1.51 -21.59 -4.36
C GLY A 159 -0.17 -21.42 -5.05
N ASP A 160 -0.11 -21.80 -6.33
CA ASP A 160 1.15 -21.88 -7.10
C ASP A 160 1.91 -20.55 -7.12
N ARG A 161 1.19 -19.42 -7.24
CA ARG A 161 1.79 -18.09 -7.21
C ARG A 161 2.50 -17.79 -5.89
N LEU A 162 1.85 -18.09 -4.77
CA LEU A 162 2.42 -17.80 -3.44
C LEU A 162 3.61 -18.70 -3.13
N ARG A 163 3.54 -19.99 -3.50
CA ARG A 163 4.67 -20.93 -3.39
C ARG A 163 5.88 -20.46 -4.19
N LEU A 164 5.67 -20.01 -5.43
CA LEU A 164 6.73 -19.48 -6.28
C LEU A 164 7.35 -18.22 -5.68
N VAL A 165 6.52 -17.28 -5.21
CA VAL A 165 6.97 -16.06 -4.54
C VAL A 165 7.82 -16.35 -3.31
N LEU A 166 7.40 -17.29 -2.45
CA LEU A 166 8.17 -17.68 -1.27
C LEU A 166 9.53 -18.28 -1.65
N THR A 167 9.55 -19.15 -2.66
CA THR A 167 10.78 -19.78 -3.15
C THR A 167 11.75 -18.75 -3.71
N ASP A 168 11.28 -17.87 -4.59
CA ASP A 168 12.11 -16.83 -5.20
C ASP A 168 12.58 -15.79 -4.19
N THR A 169 11.72 -15.42 -3.24
CA THR A 169 12.08 -14.49 -2.16
C THR A 169 13.16 -15.11 -1.27
N ALA A 170 13.04 -16.39 -0.88
CA ALA A 170 14.05 -17.06 -0.07
C ALA A 170 15.40 -17.17 -0.78
N ARG A 171 15.39 -17.46 -2.09
CA ARG A 171 16.61 -17.49 -2.91
C ARG A 171 17.27 -16.12 -2.97
N LEU A 172 16.50 -15.08 -3.30
CA LEU A 172 16.99 -13.70 -3.40
C LEU A 172 17.59 -13.21 -2.07
N LEU A 173 16.94 -13.47 -0.95
CA LEU A 173 17.44 -13.10 0.38
C LEU A 173 18.73 -13.84 0.73
N GLY A 174 18.88 -15.09 0.30
CA GLY A 174 20.14 -15.83 0.44
C GLY A 174 21.28 -15.22 -0.37
N GLU A 175 21.04 -14.87 -1.63
CA GLU A 175 22.01 -14.18 -2.50
C GLU A 175 22.43 -12.83 -1.91
N ALA A 176 21.48 -12.11 -1.30
CA ALA A 176 21.70 -10.83 -0.63
C ALA A 176 22.27 -10.94 0.80
N LYS A 177 22.53 -12.16 1.30
CA LYS A 177 23.02 -12.44 2.67
C LYS A 177 22.10 -11.94 3.79
N CYS A 178 20.80 -11.84 3.53
CA CYS A 178 19.77 -11.53 4.52
C CYS A 178 19.31 -12.83 5.20
N VAL A 179 20.17 -13.37 6.07
CA VAL A 179 20.03 -14.70 6.68
C VAL A 179 18.76 -14.81 7.53
N VAL A 180 18.44 -13.81 8.35
CA VAL A 180 17.28 -13.83 9.25
C VAL A 180 15.99 -13.80 8.43
N SER A 181 15.92 -12.91 7.45
CA SER A 181 14.78 -12.82 6.54
C SER A 181 14.61 -14.09 5.71
N GLN A 182 15.70 -14.68 5.20
CA GLN A 182 15.66 -15.93 4.44
C GLN A 182 15.06 -17.07 5.27
N HIS A 183 15.57 -17.29 6.49
CA HIS A 183 15.05 -18.33 7.38
C HIS A 183 13.56 -18.14 7.66
N LYS A 184 13.12 -16.90 7.87
CA LYS A 184 11.70 -16.61 8.09
C LYS A 184 10.85 -16.96 6.86
N VAL A 185 11.30 -16.64 5.65
CA VAL A 185 10.58 -16.99 4.42
C VAL A 185 10.52 -18.51 4.22
N THR A 186 11.59 -19.24 4.54
CA THR A 186 11.57 -20.71 4.53
C THR A 186 10.54 -21.26 5.52
N GLN A 187 10.51 -20.73 6.75
CA GLN A 187 9.49 -21.10 7.74
C GLN A 187 8.07 -20.83 7.23
N LEU A 188 7.85 -19.68 6.57
CA LEU A 188 6.57 -19.32 5.96
C LEU A 188 6.16 -20.31 4.85
N SER A 189 7.12 -20.83 4.08
CA SER A 189 6.88 -21.87 3.07
C SER A 189 6.47 -23.20 3.70
N ASP A 190 7.15 -23.61 4.79
CA ASP A 190 6.80 -24.84 5.52
C ASP A 190 5.42 -24.73 6.18
N ASP A 191 5.08 -23.55 6.68
CA ASP A 191 3.78 -23.26 7.27
C ASP A 191 2.67 -23.29 6.23
N LEU A 192 2.91 -22.74 5.03
CA LEU A 192 1.96 -22.81 3.92
C LEU A 192 1.68 -24.28 3.54
N ALA A 193 2.72 -25.09 3.40
CA ALA A 193 2.61 -26.50 3.04
C ALA A 193 1.86 -27.34 4.11
N ARG A 194 2.01 -27.00 5.39
CA ARG A 194 1.39 -27.73 6.51
C ARG A 194 -0.04 -27.27 6.82
N LEU A 195 -0.29 -25.97 6.74
CA LEU A 195 -1.51 -25.34 7.27
C LEU A 195 -2.42 -24.78 6.16
N GLY A 196 -2.00 -24.85 4.90
CA GLY A 196 -2.74 -24.32 3.75
C GLY A 196 -2.83 -22.80 3.72
N SER A 197 -2.21 -22.10 4.67
CA SER A 197 -2.21 -20.64 4.76
C SER A 197 -1.00 -20.13 5.52
N VAL A 198 -0.59 -18.92 5.18
CA VAL A 198 0.58 -18.25 5.76
C VAL A 198 0.22 -16.88 6.30
N ARG A 199 0.72 -16.58 7.50
CA ARG A 199 0.69 -15.25 8.13
C ARG A 199 2.03 -15.04 8.82
N PHE A 200 2.58 -13.84 8.65
CA PHE A 200 3.89 -13.50 9.22
C PHE A 200 3.91 -13.53 10.76
N TRP A 201 2.88 -12.94 11.37
CA TRP A 201 2.62 -12.97 12.80
C TRP A 201 1.71 -14.16 13.12
N ARG A 202 2.28 -15.17 13.75
CA ARG A 202 1.57 -16.29 14.38
C ARG A 202 2.09 -16.42 15.80
#